data_AF-A0A564VXD4-F1
#
_entry.id   AF-A0A564VXD4-F1
#
_cell.length_a   1.000
_cell.length_b   1.000
_cell.length_c   1.000
_cell.angle_alpha   90.00
_cell.angle_beta   90.00
_cell.angle_gamma   90.00
#
_symmetry.space_group_name_H-M   'P 1'
#
loop_
_entity.id
_entity.type
_entity.pdbx_description
1 polymer ?
#
loop_
_entity_poly.entity_id
_entity_poly.type
_entity_poly.pdbx_seq_one_letter_code
_entity_poly.pdbx_strand_id
1 'polypeptide(L)'
;MDSIELKLCDIQGRLFELAWKEHYNSERFIRYFMNSKVARALDSEYNRMQWAGEEYLLEEFADECPEVKKDGIQYDKEVMYWAGYVYRYWHYVTGESSREIYRQAPAKTMNVNYLMFHTMDPEMAVEDLKEIYRQKRGV
;
A
#
# COMPACT_ATOMS: atom_id res chain seq x y z
N MET A 1 -15.78 -8.67 2.52
CA MET A 1 -15.17 -7.49 3.16
C MET A 1 -16.29 -6.55 3.60
N ASP A 2 -16.24 -6.04 4.82
CA ASP A 2 -17.27 -5.16 5.37
C ASP A 2 -16.97 -3.66 5.13
N SER A 3 -17.87 -2.78 5.60
CA SER A 3 -17.74 -1.34 5.40
C SER A 3 -16.57 -0.70 6.14
N ILE A 4 -16.10 -1.31 7.24
CA ILE A 4 -14.96 -0.83 8.03
C ILE A 4 -13.67 -1.17 7.29
N GLU A 5 -13.54 -2.40 6.81
CA GLU A 5 -12.39 -2.86 6.03
C GLU A 5 -12.21 -2.02 4.76
N LEU A 6 -13.30 -1.73 4.04
CA LEU A 6 -13.28 -0.82 2.87
C LEU A 6 -12.82 0.59 3.22
N LYS A 7 -13.22 1.10 4.39
CA LYS A 7 -12.78 2.41 4.88
C LYS A 7 -11.28 2.40 5.23
N LEU A 8 -10.77 1.29 5.75
CA LEU A 8 -9.34 1.13 6.03
C LEU A 8 -8.51 1.06 4.74
N CYS A 9 -9.04 0.45 3.68
CA CYS A 9 -8.44 0.52 2.34
C CYS A 9 -8.36 1.97 1.84
N ASP A 10 -9.46 2.72 1.96
CA ASP A 10 -9.49 4.15 1.60
C ASP A 10 -8.50 4.99 2.42
N ILE A 11 -8.42 4.78 3.75
CA ILE A 11 -7.45 5.46 4.61
C ILE A 11 -6.01 5.20 4.14
N GLN A 12 -5.65 3.95 3.82
CA GLN A 12 -4.30 3.67 3.34
C GLN A 12 -4.04 4.25 1.94
N GLY A 13 -5.05 4.27 1.06
CA GLY A 13 -4.95 4.97 -0.23
C GLY A 13 -4.69 6.46 -0.05
N ARG A 14 -5.49 7.13 0.79
CA ARG A 14 -5.32 8.56 1.12
C ARG A 14 -4.00 8.84 1.82
N LEU A 15 -3.49 7.93 2.64
CA LEU A 15 -2.15 8.04 3.23
C LEU A 15 -1.04 8.02 2.19
N PHE A 16 -1.15 7.17 1.16
CA PHE A 16 -0.15 7.11 0.10
C PHE A 16 -0.21 8.37 -0.78
N GLU A 17 -1.42 8.88 -1.04
CA GLU A 17 -1.61 10.19 -1.67
C GLU A 17 -1.05 11.34 -0.83
N LEU A 18 -1.24 11.30 0.50
CA LEU A 18 -0.69 12.30 1.40
C LEU A 18 0.84 12.27 1.40
N ALA A 19 1.45 11.08 1.38
CA ALA A 19 2.90 10.95 1.23
C ALA A 19 3.39 11.54 -0.10
N TRP A 20 2.62 11.39 -1.19
CA TRP A 20 2.91 12.07 -2.45
C TRP A 20 2.85 13.61 -2.30
N LYS A 21 1.82 14.13 -1.64
CA LYS A 21 1.68 15.58 -1.36
C LYS A 21 2.84 16.11 -0.51
N GLU A 22 3.33 15.29 0.42
CA GLU A 22 4.49 15.56 1.27
C GLU A 22 5.85 15.31 0.58
N HIS A 23 5.85 15.12 -0.73
CA HIS A 23 7.05 14.98 -1.58
C HIS A 23 7.93 13.76 -1.27
N TYR A 24 7.36 12.70 -0.69
CA TYR A 24 8.09 11.45 -0.49
C TYR A 24 8.48 10.79 -1.81
N ASN A 25 9.67 10.19 -1.85
CA ASN A 25 10.05 9.27 -2.90
C ASN A 25 9.08 8.09 -2.96
N SER A 26 8.36 7.89 -4.06
CA SER A 26 7.29 6.86 -4.11
C SER A 26 7.82 5.44 -3.87
N GLU A 27 8.92 5.05 -4.50
CA GLU A 27 9.47 3.70 -4.34
C GLU A 27 9.96 3.44 -2.92
N ARG A 28 10.70 4.39 -2.33
CA ARG A 28 11.20 4.25 -0.95
C ARG A 28 10.06 4.30 0.05
N PHE A 29 9.13 5.23 -0.10
CA PHE A 29 7.99 5.36 0.79
C PHE A 29 7.19 4.06 0.85
N ILE A 30 6.73 3.56 -0.31
CA ILE A 30 5.94 2.33 -0.37
C ILE A 30 6.73 1.15 0.22
N ARG A 31 8.02 1.02 -0.12
CA ARG A 31 8.86 -0.04 0.42
C ARG A 31 8.95 0.00 1.93
N TYR A 32 9.26 1.16 2.49
CA TYR A 32 9.46 1.32 3.93
C TYR A 32 8.14 1.17 4.67
N PHE A 33 7.08 1.82 4.20
CA PHE A 33 5.75 1.71 4.78
C PHE A 33 5.29 0.26 4.82
N MET A 34 5.34 -0.48 3.71
CA MET A 34 4.88 -1.88 3.67
C MET A 34 5.75 -2.84 4.50
N ASN A 35 6.91 -2.39 5.02
CA ASN A 35 7.77 -3.13 5.94
C ASN A 35 7.81 -2.54 7.36
N SER A 36 7.02 -1.50 7.64
CA SER A 36 7.04 -0.75 8.90
C SER A 36 6.21 -1.44 9.99
N LYS A 37 6.38 -0.99 11.23
CA LYS A 37 5.53 -1.36 12.35
C LYS A 37 4.14 -0.77 12.20
N VAL A 38 3.99 0.41 11.58
CA VAL A 38 2.69 1.00 11.24
C VAL A 38 1.87 0.08 10.34
N ALA A 39 2.44 -0.42 9.24
CA ALA A 39 1.72 -1.35 8.36
C ALA A 39 1.37 -2.67 9.07
N ARG A 40 2.29 -3.21 9.87
CA ARG A 40 2.03 -4.41 10.69
C ARG A 40 0.93 -4.19 11.74
N ALA A 41 0.82 -2.99 12.29
CA ALA A 41 -0.25 -2.63 13.21
C ALA A 41 -1.61 -2.60 12.50
N LEU A 42 -1.65 -2.10 11.26
CA LEU A 42 -2.84 -2.13 10.40
C LEU A 42 -3.23 -3.55 9.95
N ASP A 43 -2.28 -4.47 9.86
CA ASP A 43 -2.52 -5.89 9.55
C ASP A 43 -3.18 -6.67 10.73
N SER A 44 -3.27 -6.08 11.92
CA SER A 44 -3.76 -6.77 13.13
C SER A 44 -5.27 -6.59 13.31
N GLU A 45 -6.00 -7.65 13.71
CA GLU A 45 -7.47 -7.62 13.90
C GLU A 45 -7.96 -6.56 14.90
N TYR A 46 -7.19 -6.29 15.95
CA TYR A 46 -7.54 -5.33 16.99
C TYR A 46 -6.39 -4.36 17.22
N ASN A 47 -6.40 -3.23 16.51
CA ASN A 47 -5.41 -2.18 16.71
C ASN A 47 -6.05 -0.79 16.75
N ARG A 48 -5.67 0.02 17.76
CA ARG A 48 -6.12 1.41 17.86
C ARG A 48 -5.76 2.24 16.64
N MET A 49 -4.67 1.89 15.94
CA MET A 49 -4.24 2.57 14.71
C MET A 49 -5.25 2.46 13.56
N GLN A 50 -6.18 1.50 13.57
CA GLN A 50 -7.28 1.44 12.59
C GLN A 50 -8.25 2.63 12.73
N TRP A 51 -8.27 3.30 13.88
CA TRP A 51 -9.09 4.49 14.12
C TRP A 51 -8.34 5.79 13.84
N ALA A 52 -7.06 5.71 13.46
CA ALA A 52 -6.27 6.88 13.11
C ALA A 52 -6.56 7.33 11.68
N GLY A 53 -6.56 8.66 11.48
CA GLY A 53 -6.57 9.26 10.15
C GLY A 53 -5.22 9.10 9.46
N GLU A 54 -5.22 9.31 8.14
CA GLU A 54 -4.04 9.21 7.29
C GLU A 54 -2.89 10.15 7.71
N GLU A 55 -3.18 11.33 8.28
CA GLU A 55 -2.17 12.28 8.77
C GLU A 55 -1.40 11.69 9.95
N TYR A 56 -2.11 11.19 10.97
CA TYR A 56 -1.50 10.57 12.13
C TYR A 56 -0.67 9.33 11.76
N LEU A 57 -1.20 8.49 10.87
CA LEU A 57 -0.47 7.32 10.40
C LEU A 57 0.81 7.70 9.63
N LEU A 58 0.80 8.82 8.89
CA LEU A 58 1.99 9.32 8.22
C LEU A 58 3.01 9.91 9.20
N GLU A 59 2.55 10.59 10.26
CA GLU A 59 3.40 11.08 11.35
C GLU A 59 4.09 9.92 12.09
N GLU A 60 3.33 8.91 12.53
CA GLU A 60 3.89 7.71 13.17
C GLU A 60 4.89 6.99 12.25
N PHE A 61 4.62 6.94 10.95
CA PHE A 61 5.56 6.39 9.98
C PHE A 61 6.83 7.24 9.87
N ALA A 62 6.72 8.57 9.86
CA ALA A 62 7.85 9.48 9.77
C ALA A 62 8.74 9.39 11.02
N ASP A 63 8.13 9.23 12.19
CA ASP A 63 8.84 9.00 13.46
C ASP A 63 9.54 7.63 13.47
N GLU A 64 8.89 6.60 12.90
CA GLU A 64 9.49 5.27 12.78
C GLU A 64 10.65 5.22 11.78
N CYS A 65 10.51 5.93 10.64
CA CYS A 65 11.40 5.85 9.49
C CYS A 65 11.90 7.24 9.03
N PRO A 66 12.60 8.02 9.89
CA PRO A 66 13.02 9.39 9.58
C PRO A 66 14.02 9.49 8.42
N GLU A 67 14.66 8.38 8.04
CA GLU A 67 15.59 8.30 6.92
C GLU A 67 14.92 8.29 5.55
N VAL A 68 13.59 8.13 5.48
CA VAL A 68 12.86 8.05 4.21
C VAL A 68 12.80 9.44 3.60
N LYS A 69 13.70 9.66 2.65
CA LYS A 69 13.89 10.98 2.03
C LYS A 69 12.68 11.43 1.22
N LYS A 70 12.36 12.73 1.36
CA LYS A 70 11.44 13.50 0.51
C LYS A 70 12.15 14.00 -0.75
N ASP A 71 12.70 13.08 -1.55
CA ASP A 71 13.48 13.38 -2.75
C ASP A 71 13.26 12.37 -3.90
N GLY A 72 13.71 12.71 -5.11
CA GLY A 72 13.71 11.77 -6.23
C GLY A 72 12.35 11.58 -6.91
N ILE A 73 12.11 10.37 -7.43
CA ILE A 73 10.98 10.08 -8.32
C ILE A 73 9.68 9.95 -7.51
N GLN A 74 8.69 10.73 -7.91
CA GLN A 74 7.30 10.54 -7.51
C GLN A 74 6.55 9.87 -8.66
N TYR A 75 5.78 8.84 -8.33
CA TYR A 75 4.76 8.32 -9.22
C TYR A 75 3.60 9.30 -9.33
N ASP A 76 2.70 9.02 -10.26
CA ASP A 76 1.46 9.77 -10.38
C ASP A 76 0.63 9.62 -9.08
N LYS A 77 -0.11 10.68 -8.72
CA LYS A 77 -0.84 10.74 -7.45
C LYS A 77 -1.91 9.63 -7.40
N GLU A 78 -2.56 9.39 -8.52
CA GLU A 78 -3.59 8.37 -8.68
C GLU A 78 -3.00 6.95 -8.55
N VAL A 79 -1.75 6.73 -8.97
CA VAL A 79 -1.01 5.48 -8.75
C VAL A 79 -0.76 5.26 -7.26
N MET A 80 -0.40 6.32 -6.53
CA MET A 80 -0.11 6.25 -5.09
C MET A 80 -1.38 5.87 -4.32
N TYR A 81 -2.50 6.55 -4.57
CA TYR A 81 -3.78 6.21 -3.95
C TYR A 81 -4.17 4.75 -4.25
N TRP A 82 -4.15 4.36 -5.53
CA TRP A 82 -4.54 3.01 -5.95
C TRP A 82 -3.65 1.93 -5.33
N ALA A 83 -2.34 2.15 -5.29
CA ALA A 83 -1.42 1.19 -4.68
C ALA A 83 -1.68 1.01 -3.19
N GLY A 84 -1.86 2.12 -2.45
CA GLY A 84 -2.19 2.09 -1.02
C GLY A 84 -3.48 1.33 -0.75
N TYR A 85 -4.52 1.61 -1.55
CA TYR A 85 -5.81 0.94 -1.48
C TYR A 85 -5.72 -0.56 -1.76
N VAL A 86 -5.12 -0.94 -2.89
CA VAL A 86 -5.01 -2.35 -3.31
C VAL A 86 -4.18 -3.16 -2.33
N TYR A 87 -3.10 -2.62 -1.78
CA TYR A 87 -2.30 -3.32 -0.78
C TYR A 87 -3.11 -3.68 0.48
N ARG A 88 -3.96 -2.76 0.96
CA ARG A 88 -4.78 -3.01 2.15
C ARG A 88 -5.94 -3.95 1.82
N TYR A 89 -6.55 -3.80 0.64
CA TYR A 89 -7.57 -4.71 0.12
C TYR A 89 -7.03 -6.14 0.06
N TRP A 90 -5.84 -6.32 -0.53
CA TRP A 90 -5.16 -7.61 -0.64
C TRP A 90 -5.00 -8.26 0.74
N HIS A 91 -4.56 -7.50 1.75
CA HIS A 91 -4.45 -8.01 3.10
C HIS A 91 -5.78 -8.59 3.61
N TYR A 92 -6.89 -7.86 3.48
CA TYR A 92 -8.19 -8.33 3.97
C TYR A 92 -8.72 -9.57 3.26
N VAL A 93 -8.54 -9.66 1.94
CA VAL A 93 -9.09 -10.81 1.17
C VAL A 93 -8.21 -12.06 1.23
N THR A 94 -6.95 -11.94 1.67
CA THR A 94 -6.00 -13.08 1.67
C THR A 94 -5.42 -13.43 3.05
N GLY A 95 -5.46 -12.50 4.01
CA GLY A 95 -4.74 -12.59 5.28
C GLY A 95 -3.22 -12.43 5.18
N GLU A 96 -2.67 -12.18 3.98
CA GLU A 96 -1.23 -11.98 3.79
C GLU A 96 -0.79 -10.67 4.44
N SER A 97 0.37 -10.67 5.11
CA SER A 97 0.90 -9.45 5.73
C SER A 97 1.31 -8.41 4.67
N SER A 98 1.30 -7.13 5.04
CA SER A 98 1.80 -6.03 4.20
C SER A 98 3.19 -6.34 3.61
N ARG A 99 4.05 -6.97 4.42
CA ARG A 99 5.40 -7.38 4.00
C ARG A 99 5.39 -8.50 2.95
N GLU A 100 4.52 -9.49 3.07
CA GLU A 100 4.37 -10.57 2.09
C GLU A 100 3.79 -10.06 0.78
N ILE A 101 2.81 -9.17 0.86
CA ILE A 101 2.19 -8.53 -0.29
C ILE A 101 3.23 -7.70 -1.07
N TYR A 102 4.01 -6.87 -0.37
CA TYR A 102 5.05 -6.05 -1.03
C TYR A 102 6.12 -6.90 -1.74
N ARG A 103 6.46 -8.09 -1.22
CA ARG A 103 7.39 -9.01 -1.90
C ARG A 103 6.83 -9.53 -3.22
N GLN A 104 5.51 -9.64 -3.34
CA GLN A 104 4.85 -10.13 -4.56
C GLN A 104 4.71 -9.00 -5.58
N ALA A 105 4.25 -7.84 -5.13
CA ALA A 105 4.03 -6.68 -5.96
C ALA A 105 4.76 -5.45 -5.38
N PRO A 106 6.07 -5.27 -5.62
CA PRO A 106 6.78 -4.08 -5.18
C PRO A 106 6.29 -2.82 -5.89
N ALA A 107 6.64 -1.65 -5.38
CA ALA A 107 6.20 -0.34 -5.87
C ALA A 107 6.27 -0.19 -7.41
N LYS A 108 7.35 -0.66 -8.04
CA LYS A 108 7.52 -0.64 -9.49
C LYS A 108 6.51 -1.53 -10.24
N THR A 109 6.19 -2.70 -9.69
CA THR A 109 5.14 -3.58 -10.23
C THR A 109 3.78 -2.89 -10.16
N MET A 110 3.45 -2.24 -9.05
CA MET A 110 2.20 -1.47 -8.93
C MET A 110 2.14 -0.36 -9.98
N ASN A 111 3.19 0.45 -10.10
CA ASN A 111 3.23 1.56 -11.05
C ASN A 111 3.10 1.11 -12.51
N VAL A 112 3.80 0.04 -12.91
CA VAL A 112 3.76 -0.47 -14.30
C VAL A 112 2.39 -1.04 -14.67
N ASN A 113 1.68 -1.65 -13.72
CA ASN A 113 0.39 -2.30 -14.00
C ASN A 113 -0.83 -1.41 -13.74
N TYR A 114 -0.64 -0.22 -13.15
CA TYR A 114 -1.72 0.71 -12.83
C TYR A 114 -2.68 0.93 -14.00
N LEU A 115 -2.17 1.27 -15.19
CA LEU A 115 -3.00 1.57 -16.36
C LEU A 115 -3.93 0.41 -16.76
N MET A 116 -3.49 -0.83 -16.57
CA MET A 116 -4.29 -2.00 -16.90
C MET A 116 -5.34 -2.29 -15.81
N PHE A 117 -4.98 -2.12 -14.53
CA PHE A 117 -5.76 -2.66 -13.41
C PHE A 117 -6.60 -1.64 -12.65
N HIS A 118 -6.33 -0.34 -12.75
CA HIS A 118 -6.99 0.67 -11.91
C HIS A 118 -8.49 0.84 -12.16
N THR A 119 -9.01 0.36 -13.28
CA THR A 119 -10.46 0.35 -13.59
C THR A 119 -11.12 -1.00 -13.32
N MET A 120 -10.35 -2.01 -12.90
CA MET A 120 -10.85 -3.33 -12.56
C MET A 120 -11.37 -3.36 -11.13
N ASP A 121 -12.15 -4.40 -10.80
CA ASP A 121 -12.42 -4.72 -9.41
C ASP A 121 -11.10 -4.99 -8.66
N PRO A 122 -10.92 -4.48 -7.42
CA PRO A 122 -9.68 -4.66 -6.68
C PRO A 122 -9.33 -6.13 -6.42
N GLU A 123 -10.31 -7.02 -6.28
CA GLU A 123 -10.05 -8.46 -6.12
C GLU A 123 -9.41 -9.04 -7.38
N MET A 124 -9.93 -8.72 -8.56
CA MET A 124 -9.33 -9.12 -9.85
C MET A 124 -7.92 -8.55 -10.00
N ALA A 125 -7.70 -7.27 -9.63
CA ALA A 125 -6.37 -6.68 -9.67
C ALA A 125 -5.37 -7.42 -8.76
N VAL A 126 -5.81 -7.89 -7.58
CA VAL A 126 -5.00 -8.69 -6.67
C VAL A 126 -4.67 -10.06 -7.28
N GLU A 127 -5.64 -10.73 -7.88
CA GLU A 127 -5.43 -12.02 -8.55
C GLU A 127 -4.42 -11.91 -9.70
N ASP A 128 -4.56 -10.91 -10.56
CA ASP A 128 -3.65 -10.67 -11.68
C ASP A 128 -2.23 -10.32 -11.21
N LEU A 129 -2.10 -9.52 -10.14
CA LEU A 129 -0.79 -9.22 -9.54
C LEU A 129 -0.13 -10.48 -8.97
N LYS A 130 -0.90 -11.39 -8.37
CA LYS A 130 -0.41 -12.69 -7.89
C LYS A 130 -0.01 -13.60 -9.05
N GLU A 131 -0.75 -13.59 -10.15
CA GLU A 131 -0.39 -14.34 -11.34
C GLU A 131 0.93 -13.84 -11.94
N ILE A 132 1.10 -12.53 -12.11
CA ILE A 132 2.36 -11.91 -12.56
C ILE A 132 3.52 -12.36 -11.68
N TYR A 133 3.31 -12.43 -10.35
CA TYR A 133 4.33 -12.90 -9.42
C TYR A 133 4.68 -14.39 -9.62
N ARG A 134 3.69 -15.26 -9.79
CA ARG A 134 3.89 -16.71 -10.03
C ARG A 134 4.63 -16.96 -11.34
N GLN A 135 4.20 -16.32 -12.42
CA GLN A 135 4.83 -16.42 -13.74
C GLN A 135 6.32 -16.03 -13.68
N LYS A 136 6.66 -14.96 -12.97
CA LYS A 136 8.07 -14.53 -12.78
C LYS A 136 8.91 -15.52 -11.97
N ARG A 137 8.29 -16.36 -11.14
CA ARG A 137 8.96 -17.39 -10.35
C ARG A 137 9.05 -18.74 -11.05
N GLY A 138 8.41 -18.90 -12.22
CA GLY A 138 8.38 -20.17 -12.95
C GLY A 138 7.63 -21.28 -12.22
N VAL A 139 6.63 -20.91 -11.39
CA VAL A 139 5.75 -21.84 -10.66
C VAL A 139 4.36 -21.78 -11.27
#